data_AF-A0A2T7P0D7-F1
#
_entry.id   AF-A0A2T7P0D7-F1
#
_cell.length_a   1.000
_cell.length_b   1.000
_cell.length_c   1.000
_cell.angle_alpha   90.00
_cell.angle_beta   90.00
_cell.angle_gamma   90.00
#
_symmetry.space_group_name_H-M   'P 1'
#
loop_
_entity.id
_entity.type
_entity.pdbx_description
1 polymer ?
#
loop_
_entity_poly.entity_id
_entity_poly.type
_entity_poly.pdbx_seq_one_letter_code
_entity_poly.pdbx_strand_id
1 'polypeptide(L)'
;MKMRQLLLWKAVCCLVLLPLCVWGKRVVFMPFPFTSNTNYHTNVARTLARQGHEVWLTMPDYLVNRRLLDTTNLTVIEYQTLINLEEIMTAAFAGHYFKGLTLKNCVQIFSFSTMYDS
;
A
#
# COMPACT_ATOMS: atom_id res chain seq x y z
N MET A 1 -2.47 31.23 44.41
CA MET A 1 -3.35 31.34 43.22
C MET A 1 -2.58 31.46 41.88
N LYS A 2 -1.51 32.26 41.78
CA LYS A 2 -0.75 32.47 40.54
C LYS A 2 -0.10 31.21 39.92
N MET A 3 0.45 30.31 40.74
CA MET A 3 1.17 29.12 40.25
C MET A 3 0.24 28.08 39.60
N ARG A 4 -0.98 27.92 40.14
CA ARG A 4 -2.00 27.03 39.57
C ARG A 4 -2.53 27.56 38.23
N GLN A 5 -2.73 28.87 38.10
CA GLN A 5 -3.11 29.51 36.85
C GLN A 5 -2.01 29.39 35.77
N LEU A 6 -0.73 29.51 36.15
CA LEU A 6 0.40 29.29 35.24
C LEU A 6 0.49 27.85 34.72
N LEU A 7 0.27 26.86 35.59
CA LEU A 7 0.26 25.45 35.21
C LEU A 7 -0.92 25.13 34.27
N LEU A 8 -2.10 25.66 34.56
CA LEU A 8 -3.28 25.51 33.70
C LEU A 8 -3.06 26.18 32.34
N TRP A 9 -2.49 27.39 32.32
CA TRP A 9 -2.15 28.08 31.08
C TRP A 9 -1.17 27.28 30.24
N LYS A 10 -0.10 26.74 30.85
CA LYS A 10 0.84 25.87 30.16
C LYS A 10 0.18 24.59 29.63
N ALA A 11 -0.69 23.95 30.41
CA ALA A 11 -1.41 22.76 29.98
C ALA A 11 -2.33 23.05 28.78
N VAL A 12 -3.06 24.17 28.81
CA VAL A 12 -3.91 24.62 27.71
C VAL A 12 -3.07 24.95 26.46
N CYS A 13 -1.97 25.69 26.62
CA CYS A 13 -1.06 25.97 25.50
C CYS A 13 -0.46 24.70 24.91
N CYS A 14 0.00 23.74 25.73
CA CYS A 14 0.51 22.47 25.23
C CYS A 14 -0.58 21.69 24.50
N LEU A 15 -1.80 21.59 25.06
CA LEU A 15 -2.90 20.86 24.43
C LEU A 15 -3.30 21.45 23.07
N VAL A 16 -3.23 22.78 22.92
CA VAL A 16 -3.56 23.49 21.67
C VAL A 16 -2.41 23.45 20.66
N LEU A 17 -1.15 23.47 21.12
CA LEU A 17 0.03 23.52 20.26
C LEU A 17 0.55 22.12 19.86
N LEU A 18 0.32 21.09 20.68
CA LEU A 18 0.72 19.70 20.38
C LEU A 18 0.18 19.20 19.02
N PRO A 19 -1.10 19.43 18.65
CA PRO A 19 -1.62 19.05 17.33
C PRO A 19 -0.95 19.79 16.18
N LEU A 20 -0.50 21.03 16.40
CA LEU A 20 0.19 21.84 15.38
C LEU A 20 1.63 21.37 15.12
N CYS A 21 2.25 20.66 16.06
CA CYS A 21 3.57 20.05 15.92
C CYS A 21 3.56 18.70 15.19
N VAL A 22 2.37 18.09 14.99
CA VAL A 22 2.23 16.90 14.14
C VAL A 22 2.08 17.35 12.69
N TRP A 23 3.20 17.79 12.10
CA TRP A 23 3.24 18.11 10.67
C TRP A 23 3.11 16.83 9.87
N GLY A 24 1.88 16.50 9.46
CA GLY A 24 1.61 15.47 8.47
C GLY A 24 2.28 15.85 7.15
N LYS A 25 3.49 15.35 6.90
CA LYS A 25 4.15 15.47 5.59
C LYS A 25 3.33 14.72 4.54
N ARG A 26 3.16 15.33 3.37
CA ARG A 26 2.53 14.70 2.22
C ARG A 26 3.54 13.78 1.54
N VAL A 27 3.17 12.52 1.35
CA VAL A 27 4.04 11.50 0.75
C VAL A 27 3.33 10.83 -0.41
N VAL A 28 4.00 10.72 -1.55
CA VAL A 28 3.48 10.05 -2.74
C VAL A 28 4.30 8.79 -3.01
N PHE A 29 3.62 7.66 -3.15
CA PHE A 29 4.18 6.38 -3.53
C PHE A 29 3.90 6.09 -5.00
N MET A 30 4.97 5.79 -5.75
CA MET A 30 4.93 5.42 -7.16
C MET A 30 5.57 4.04 -7.38
N PRO A 31 4.90 2.95 -6.97
CA PRO A 31 5.42 1.60 -7.15
C PRO A 31 5.45 1.21 -8.64
N PHE A 32 6.35 0.30 -8.99
CA PHE A 32 6.30 -0.37 -10.30
C PHE A 32 5.05 -1.27 -10.35
N PRO A 33 4.34 -1.37 -11.50
CA PRO A 33 3.07 -2.09 -11.65
C PRO A 33 3.22 -3.62 -11.59
N PHE A 34 3.65 -4.13 -10.45
CA PHE A 34 3.59 -5.53 -10.06
C PHE A 34 2.81 -5.62 -8.76
N THR A 35 1.98 -6.65 -8.63
CA THR A 35 1.15 -6.89 -7.43
C THR A 35 2.01 -6.92 -6.16
N SER A 36 3.14 -7.62 -6.21
CA SER A 36 4.07 -7.73 -5.06
C SER A 36 4.68 -6.38 -4.66
N ASN A 37 5.15 -5.59 -5.63
CA ASN A 37 5.77 -4.30 -5.38
C ASN A 37 4.75 -3.27 -4.86
N THR A 38 3.56 -3.27 -5.46
CA THR A 38 2.46 -2.41 -5.02
C THR A 38 2.03 -2.76 -3.60
N ASN A 39 1.86 -4.05 -3.27
CA ASN A 39 1.53 -4.50 -1.92
C ASN A 39 2.55 -4.04 -0.86
N TYR A 40 3.85 -4.22 -1.15
CA TYR A 40 4.91 -3.76 -0.26
C TYR A 40 4.77 -2.26 0.06
N HIS A 41 4.64 -1.42 -0.97
CA HIS A 41 4.47 0.01 -0.79
C HIS A 41 3.16 0.40 -0.11
N THR A 42 2.06 -0.32 -0.36
CA THR A 42 0.78 -0.11 0.33
C THR A 42 0.91 -0.30 1.83
N ASN A 43 1.67 -1.31 2.29
CA ASN A 43 1.87 -1.54 3.73
C ASN A 43 2.69 -0.42 4.38
N VAL A 44 3.72 0.08 3.70
CA VAL A 44 4.50 1.24 4.17
C VAL A 44 3.62 2.49 4.19
N ALA A 45 2.86 2.74 3.12
CA ALA A 45 1.93 3.85 3.00
C ALA A 45 0.89 3.86 4.14
N ARG A 46 0.33 2.70 4.46
CA ARG A 46 -0.63 2.55 5.57
C ARG A 46 -0.02 2.92 6.91
N THR A 47 1.24 2.56 7.13
CA THR A 47 1.97 2.88 8.37
C THR A 47 2.18 4.37 8.50
N LEU A 48 2.55 5.05 7.42
CA LEU A 48 2.70 6.51 7.39
C LEU A 48 1.35 7.21 7.58
N ALA A 49 0.29 6.73 6.94
CA ALA A 49 -1.06 7.29 7.11
C ALA A 49 -1.53 7.19 8.57
N ARG A 50 -1.25 6.07 9.26
CA ARG A 50 -1.53 5.89 10.69
C ARG A 50 -0.75 6.85 11.59
N GLN A 51 0.40 7.35 11.15
CA GLN A 51 1.18 8.36 11.87
C GLN A 51 0.69 9.80 11.63
N GLY A 52 -0.40 9.98 10.85
CA GLY A 52 -0.97 11.28 10.53
C GLY A 52 -0.38 11.93 9.28
N HIS A 53 0.38 11.19 8.47
CA HIS A 53 0.81 11.66 7.16
C HIS A 53 -0.32 11.60 6.14
N GLU A 54 -0.40 12.59 5.26
CA GLU A 54 -1.24 12.51 4.06
C GLU A 54 -0.50 11.68 3.02
N VAL A 55 -1.02 10.49 2.70
CA VAL A 55 -0.32 9.53 1.83
C VAL A 55 -1.13 9.23 0.59
N TRP A 56 -0.48 9.40 -0.56
CA TRP A 56 -1.03 9.13 -1.88
C TRP A 56 -0.30 7.93 -2.49
N LEU A 57 -1.03 7.03 -3.13
CA LEU A 57 -0.50 5.82 -3.75
C LEU A 57 -0.98 5.74 -5.19
N THR A 58 -0.07 5.71 -6.16
CA THR A 58 -0.45 5.45 -7.55
C THR A 58 -0.64 3.95 -7.77
N MET A 59 -1.75 3.56 -8.41
CA MET A 59 -2.06 2.15 -8.66
C MET A 59 -2.65 1.98 -10.06
N PRO A 60 -2.23 0.97 -10.84
CA PRO A 60 -2.84 0.71 -12.12
C PRO A 60 -4.27 0.17 -11.95
N ASP A 61 -5.14 0.53 -12.89
CA ASP A 61 -6.57 0.15 -12.95
C ASP A 61 -6.83 -1.34 -12.71
N TYR A 62 -6.04 -2.24 -13.31
CA TYR A 62 -6.22 -3.68 -13.10
C TYR A 62 -5.98 -4.12 -11.65
N LEU A 63 -5.12 -3.46 -10.88
CA LEU A 63 -4.92 -3.76 -9.45
C LEU A 63 -6.03 -3.16 -8.59
N VAL A 64 -6.56 -1.98 -8.96
CA VAL A 64 -7.74 -1.39 -8.31
C VAL A 64 -8.95 -2.31 -8.49
N ASN A 65 -9.18 -2.78 -9.71
CA ASN A 65 -10.32 -3.62 -10.05
C ASN A 65 -10.29 -5.00 -9.37
N ARG A 66 -9.11 -5.58 -9.16
CA ARG A 66 -8.96 -6.86 -8.45
C ARG A 66 -9.19 -6.77 -6.94
N ARG A 67 -9.10 -5.58 -6.34
CA ARG A 67 -9.31 -5.33 -4.89
C ARG A 67 -8.45 -6.21 -3.95
N LEU A 68 -7.27 -6.63 -4.40
CA LEU A 68 -6.36 -7.49 -3.63
C LEU A 68 -5.64 -6.74 -2.50
N LEU A 69 -5.56 -5.42 -2.58
CA LEU A 69 -4.79 -4.59 -1.66
C LEU A 69 -5.71 -3.78 -0.76
N ASP A 70 -5.47 -3.83 0.55
CA ASP A 70 -6.15 -2.97 1.50
C ASP A 70 -5.63 -1.53 1.40
N THR A 71 -6.37 -0.69 0.69
CA THR A 71 -6.11 0.73 0.51
C THR A 71 -6.92 1.62 1.46
N THR A 72 -7.46 1.06 2.55
CA THR A 72 -8.24 1.83 3.53
C THR A 72 -7.41 2.97 4.10
N ASN A 73 -7.98 4.18 4.14
CA ASN A 73 -7.32 5.42 4.60
C ASN A 73 -6.13 5.89 3.74
N LEU A 74 -5.99 5.39 2.51
CA LEU A 74 -5.03 5.88 1.53
C LEU A 74 -5.75 6.61 0.39
N THR A 75 -5.15 7.68 -0.12
CA THR A 75 -5.63 8.31 -1.36
C THR A 75 -5.02 7.55 -2.53
N VAL A 76 -5.84 6.81 -3.27
CA VAL A 76 -5.39 6.06 -4.45
C VAL A 76 -5.52 6.94 -5.69
N ILE A 77 -4.42 7.08 -6.43
CA ILE A 77 -4.41 7.70 -7.75
C ILE A 77 -4.37 6.57 -8.77
N GLU A 78 -5.55 6.26 -9.33
CA GLU A 78 -5.67 5.27 -10.39
C GLU A 78 -5.10 5.80 -11.69
N TYR A 79 -4.36 4.96 -12.42
CA TYR A 79 -3.95 5.23 -13.78
C TYR A 79 -4.29 4.06 -14.70
N GLN A 80 -4.73 4.39 -15.91
CA GLN A 80 -5.03 3.38 -16.92
C GLN A 80 -3.72 2.80 -17.47
N THR A 81 -3.69 1.48 -17.56
CA THR A 81 -2.58 0.78 -18.22
C THR A 81 -3.11 0.06 -19.44
N LEU A 82 -2.47 0.28 -20.58
CA LEU A 82 -2.83 -0.42 -21.82
C LEU A 82 -2.43 -1.90 -21.77
N ILE A 83 -1.53 -2.26 -20.86
CA ILE A 83 -0.85 -3.55 -20.82
C ILE A 83 -0.66 -3.98 -19.38
N ASN A 84 -1.10 -5.20 -19.05
CA ASN A 84 -0.76 -5.86 -17.79
C ASN A 84 0.68 -6.38 -17.84
N LEU A 85 1.63 -5.54 -17.43
CA LEU A 85 3.06 -5.87 -17.44
C LEU A 85 3.39 -7.12 -16.64
N GLU A 86 2.70 -7.34 -15.52
CA GLU A 86 2.87 -8.52 -14.68
C GLU A 86 2.53 -9.81 -15.43
N GLU A 87 1.42 -9.80 -16.17
CA GLU A 87 0.97 -10.95 -16.94
C GLU A 87 1.90 -11.26 -18.12
N ILE A 88 2.35 -10.24 -18.86
CA ILE A 88 3.31 -10.44 -19.95
C ILE A 88 4.62 -11.05 -19.43
N MET A 89 5.16 -10.48 -18.35
CA MET A 89 6.40 -10.97 -17.76
C MET A 89 6.21 -12.39 -17.24
N THR A 90 5.12 -12.65 -16.51
CA THR A 90 4.82 -13.99 -15.98
C THR A 90 4.68 -15.01 -17.10
N ALA A 91 3.96 -14.69 -18.18
CA ALA A 91 3.79 -15.56 -19.34
C ALA A 91 5.13 -15.84 -20.05
N ALA A 92 5.96 -14.81 -20.25
CA ALA A 92 7.27 -14.95 -20.89
C ALA A 92 8.23 -15.84 -20.08
N PHE A 93 8.20 -15.76 -18.75
CA PHE A 93 9.09 -16.53 -17.89
C PHE A 93 8.52 -17.86 -17.40
N ALA A 94 7.20 -18.09 -17.46
CA ALA A 94 6.56 -19.32 -16.98
C ALA A 94 7.16 -20.58 -17.62
N GLY A 95 7.34 -20.59 -18.95
CA GLY A 95 7.90 -21.75 -19.65
C GLY A 95 9.33 -22.09 -19.22
N HIS A 96 10.12 -21.09 -18.81
CA HIS A 96 11.46 -21.28 -18.29
C HIS A 96 11.46 -21.69 -16.81
N TYR A 97 10.60 -21.07 -16.01
CA TYR A 97 10.47 -21.33 -14.58
C TYR A 97 9.96 -22.74 -14.29
N PHE A 98 8.98 -23.22 -15.08
CA PHE A 98 8.40 -24.55 -14.92
C PHE A 98 9.10 -25.64 -15.72
N LYS A 99 10.22 -25.35 -16.39
CA LYS A 99 10.97 -26.33 -17.18
C LYS A 99 11.51 -27.43 -16.26
N GLY A 100 10.99 -28.66 -16.43
CA GLY A 100 11.38 -29.84 -15.64
C GLY A 100 10.44 -30.21 -14.49
N LEU A 101 9.40 -29.40 -14.23
CA LEU A 101 8.32 -29.76 -13.30
C LEU A 101 7.21 -30.49 -14.09
N THR A 102 6.96 -31.75 -13.75
CA THR A 102 5.85 -32.52 -14.35
C THR A 102 4.49 -31.97 -13.88
N LEU A 103 3.49 -32.00 -14.76
CA LEU A 103 2.14 -31.43 -14.54
C LEU A 103 1.49 -31.81 -13.20
N LYS A 104 1.83 -32.98 -12.62
CA LYS A 104 1.37 -33.39 -11.28
C LYS A 104 1.78 -32.42 -10.17
N ASN A 105 2.95 -31.80 -10.27
CA ASN A 105 3.45 -30.82 -9.30
C ASN A 105 3.02 -29.39 -9.65
N CYS A 106 2.61 -29.15 -10.90
CA CYS A 106 2.23 -27.82 -11.39
C CYS A 106 0.77 -27.47 -11.02
N VAL A 107 -0.13 -28.45 -11.00
CA VAL A 107 -1.53 -28.28 -10.56
C VAL A 107 -1.60 -27.74 -9.13
N GLN A 108 -0.69 -28.15 -8.25
CA GLN A 108 -0.67 -27.69 -6.86
C GLN A 108 -0.26 -26.21 -6.72
N ILE A 109 0.60 -25.70 -7.61
CA ILE A 109 1.08 -24.31 -7.61
C ILE A 109 0.03 -23.38 -8.23
N PHE A 110 -0.62 -23.81 -9.31
CA PHE A 110 -1.73 -23.04 -9.91
C PHE A 110 -2.94 -22.96 -8.98
N SER A 111 -3.29 -24.07 -8.29
CA SER A 111 -4.35 -24.06 -7.28
C SER A 111 -4.04 -23.12 -6.10
N PHE A 112 -2.76 -22.91 -5.76
CA PHE A 112 -2.37 -21.92 -4.75
C PHE A 112 -2.51 -20.48 -5.23
N SER A 113 -2.29 -20.20 -6.53
CA SER A 113 -2.53 -18.86 -7.09
C SER A 113 -4.01 -18.55 -7.24
N THR A 114 -4.84 -19.52 -7.64
CA THR A 114 -6.29 -19.31 -7.76
C THR A 114 -7.02 -19.32 -6.42
N MET A 115 -6.42 -19.86 -5.35
CA MET A 115 -7.00 -19.84 -3.99
C MET A 115 -6.85 -18.48 -3.29
N TYR A 116 -6.00 -17.58 -3.80
CA TYR A 116 -5.93 -16.18 -3.34
C TYR A 116 -6.92 -15.24 -4.08
N ASP A 117 -7.67 -15.76 -5.05
CA ASP A 117 -8.73 -15.05 -5.80
C ASP A 117 -10.14 -15.49 -5.34
N SER A 118 -10.38 -15.71 -4.04
CA SER A 118 -11.73 -15.98 -3.48
C SER A 118 -11.96 -15.27 -2.15
#